data_AF-A0A699H5D8-F1
#
_entry.id   AF-A0A699H5D8-F1
#
_cell.length_a   1.000
_cell.length_b   1.000
_cell.length_c   1.000
_cell.angle_alpha   90.00
_cell.angle_beta   90.00
_cell.angle_gamma   90.00
#
_symmetry.space_group_name_H-M   'P 1'
#
loop_
_entity.id
_entity.type
_entity.pdbx_description
1 polymer ?
#
loop_
_entity_poly.entity_id
_entity_poly.type
_entity_poly.pdbx_seq_one_letter_code
_entity_poly.pdbx_strand_id
1 'polypeptide(L)' 'MHNNIMAAGSRDRPPMLATGRYAQWQSRFIRYIDTKPSGDALRKCILQGPYTLSTVRIPSQPVTGDSPNS' A
#
# COMPACT_ATOMS: atom_id res chain seq x y z
N MET A 1 2.89 -32.54 -3.29
CA MET A 1 3.67 -31.78 -2.28
C MET A 1 3.57 -30.28 -2.60
N HIS A 2 2.41 -29.65 -2.35
CA HIS A 2 2.15 -28.27 -2.81
C HIS A 2 1.59 -27.33 -1.71
N ASN A 3 1.47 -27.79 -0.46
CA ASN A 3 0.87 -27.02 0.66
C ASN A 3 1.89 -26.41 1.64
N ASN A 4 3.17 -26.71 1.45
CA ASN A 4 4.27 -26.36 2.35
C ASN A 4 4.84 -24.94 2.11
N ILE A 5 4.62 -24.34 0.94
CA ILE A 5 5.15 -23.01 0.60
C ILE A 5 4.27 -21.89 1.18
N MET A 6 2.94 -22.04 1.15
CA MET A 6 2.01 -21.05 1.72
C MET A 6 2.07 -20.99 3.26
N ALA A 7 2.40 -22.10 3.92
CA ALA A 7 2.49 -22.18 5.38
C ALA A 7 3.79 -21.59 5.95
N ALA A 8 4.91 -21.73 5.23
CA ALA A 8 6.22 -21.28 5.68
C ALA A 8 6.30 -19.74 5.81
N GLY A 9 5.75 -19.00 4.85
CA GLY A 9 5.75 -17.52 4.88
C GLY A 9 4.69 -16.88 5.78
N SER A 10 3.72 -17.65 6.29
CA SER A 10 2.64 -17.11 7.13
C SER A 10 3.02 -16.98 8.60
N ARG A 11 3.96 -17.79 9.09
CA ARG A 11 4.43 -17.74 10.49
C ARG A 11 5.41 -16.59 10.74
N ASP A 12 6.18 -16.23 9.72
CA ASP A 12 7.15 -15.13 9.77
C ASP A 12 6.58 -13.79 9.31
N ARG A 13 5.29 -13.75 8.93
CA ARG A 13 4.65 -12.50 8.55
C ARG A 13 4.46 -11.64 9.80
N PRO A 14 5.03 -10.42 9.85
CA PRO A 14 4.76 -9.52 10.96
C PRO A 14 3.25 -9.34 11.10
N PRO A 15 2.71 -9.38 12.32
CA PRO A 15 1.28 -9.26 12.54
C PRO A 15 0.78 -8.00 11.84
N MET A 16 -0.19 -8.20 10.95
CA MET A 16 -0.87 -7.14 10.24
C MET A 16 -1.27 -6.08 11.28
N LEU A 17 -0.90 -4.82 11.05
CA LEU A 17 -1.16 -3.71 11.98
C LEU A 17 -2.60 -3.84 12.49
N ALA A 18 -2.77 -4.18 13.77
CA ALA A 18 -4.08 -4.37 14.36
C ALA A 18 -4.89 -3.10 14.10
N THR A 19 -6.04 -3.23 13.41
CA THR A 19 -6.82 -2.11 12.88
C THR A 19 -7.13 -1.06 13.95
N GLY A 20 -7.28 -1.48 15.21
CA GLY A 20 -7.52 -0.59 16.36
C GLY A 20 -6.40 0.41 16.67
N ARG A 21 -5.17 0.17 16.20
CA ARG A 21 -4.04 1.09 16.40
C ARG A 21 -3.97 2.18 15.34
N TYR A 22 -4.71 2.05 14.25
CA TYR A 22 -4.67 3.03 13.15
C TYR A 22 -5.21 4.38 13.59
N ALA A 23 -6.39 4.41 14.22
CA ALA A 23 -6.99 5.66 14.72
C ALA A 23 -6.09 6.34 15.75
N GLN A 24 -5.50 5.58 16.68
CA GLN A 24 -4.59 6.12 17.69
C GLN A 24 -3.30 6.67 17.06
N TRP A 25 -2.72 5.96 16.09
CA TRP A 25 -1.54 6.41 15.36
C TRP A 25 -1.85 7.69 14.57
N GLN A 26 -3.00 7.74 13.89
CA GLN A 26 -3.45 8.90 13.14
C GLN A 26 -3.59 10.13 14.06
N SER A 27 -4.23 10.01 15.22
CA SER A 27 -4.33 11.12 16.18
C SER A 27 -2.97 11.61 16.67
N ARG A 28 -2.03 10.69 16.97
CA ARG A 28 -0.67 11.05 17.38
C ARG A 28 0.09 11.76 16.27
N PHE A 29 -0.09 11.30 15.03
CA PHE A 29 0.54 11.87 13.85
C PHE A 29 0.05 13.30 13.57
N ILE A 30 -1.26 13.55 13.66
CA ILE A 30 -1.82 14.90 13.52
C ILE A 30 -1.27 15.84 14.61
N ARG A 31 -1.23 15.38 15.87
CA ARG A 31 -0.67 16.19 16.97
C ARG A 31 0.81 16.50 16.77
N TYR A 32 1.59 15.57 16.22
CA TYR A 32 2.99 15.82 15.88
C TYR A 32 3.12 16.91 14.82
N ILE A 33 2.29 16.85 13.78
CA ILE A 33 2.28 17.85 12.69
C ILE A 33 1.98 19.25 13.24
N ASP A 34 1.02 19.38 14.16
CA ASP A 34 0.66 20.68 14.77
C ASP A 34 1.78 21.36 15.56
N THR A 35 2.74 20.57 16.04
CA THR A 35 3.88 21.10 16.80
C THR A 35 5.08 21.47 15.94
N LYS A 36 5.06 21.18 14.63
CA LYS A 36 6.19 21.48 13.74
C LYS A 36 6.02 22.78 12.97
N PRO A 37 7.11 23.54 12.75
CA PRO A 37 7.10 24.72 11.89
C PRO A 37 6.78 24.39 10.42
N SER A 38 6.94 23.13 10.01
CA SER A 38 6.50 22.61 8.70
C SER A 38 5.09 21.99 8.73
N GLY A 39 4.34 22.18 9.81
CA GLY A 39 3.04 21.56 10.05
C GLY A 39 2.03 21.86 8.94
N ASP A 40 1.97 23.11 8.50
CA ASP A 40 1.08 23.54 7.41
C ASP A 40 1.38 22.85 6.09
N ALA A 41 2.67 22.72 5.74
CA ALA A 41 3.09 22.01 4.53
C ALA A 41 2.71 20.52 4.60
N LEU A 42 2.89 19.88 5.76
CA LEU A 42 2.52 18.48 5.97
C LEU A 42 0.99 18.28 5.92
N ARG A 43 0.21 19.16 6.55
CA ARG A 43 -1.27 19.14 6.46
C ARG A 43 -1.73 19.30 5.03
N LYS A 44 -1.13 20.23 4.29
CA LYS A 44 -1.42 20.47 2.87
C LYS A 44 -1.10 19.23 2.02
N CYS A 45 0.05 18.59 2.24
CA CYS A 45 0.40 17.34 1.54
C CYS A 45 -0.54 16.17 1.85
N ILE A 46 -1.10 16.08 3.06
CA ILE A 46 -2.06 15.03 3.42
C ILE A 46 -3.43 15.29 2.79
N LEU A 47 -3.90 16.54 2.85
CA LEU A 47 -5.23 16.93 2.34
C LEU A 47 -5.26 16.99 0.81
N GLN A 48 -4.21 17.52 0.19
CA GLN A 48 -4.12 17.64 -1.26
C GLN A 48 -3.57 16.36 -1.89
N GLY A 49 -2.83 15.55 -1.12
CA GLY A 49 -2.12 14.37 -1.61
C GLY A 49 -0.96 14.74 -2.54
N PRO A 50 0.20 14.07 -2.47
CA PRO A 50 1.19 14.12 -3.55
C PRO A 50 0.75 13.31 -4.78
N TYR A 51 -0.36 12.58 -4.66
CA TYR A 51 -0.87 11.66 -5.66
C TYR A 51 -2.14 12.21 -6.30
N THR A 52 -2.04 12.62 -7.56
CA THR A 52 -3.19 12.63 -8.44
C THR A 52 -3.57 11.18 -8.73
N LEU A 53 -4.83 10.82 -8.45
CA LEU A 53 -5.41 9.55 -8.90
C LEU A 53 -5.34 9.51 -10.43
N SER A 54 -4.32 8.84 -10.96
CA SER A 54 -4.17 8.60 -12.39
C SER A 54 -4.61 7.18 -12.70
N THR A 55 -5.63 7.05 -13.54
CA THR A 55 -6.07 5.74 -14.04
C THR A 55 -5.00 5.19 -14.95
N VAL A 56 -4.16 4.29 -14.44
CA VAL A 56 -3.18 3.56 -15.26
C VAL A 56 -3.95 2.51 -16.06
N ARG A 57 -4.20 2.79 -17.34
CA ARG A 57 -4.74 1.79 -18.27
C ARG A 57 -3.62 0.83 -18.64
N ILE A 58 -3.54 -0.29 -17.93
CA ILE A 58 -2.64 -1.38 -18.28
C ILE A 58 -3.11 -1.93 -19.64
N PRO A 59 -2.32 -1.82 -20.73
CA PRO A 59 -2.68 -2.49 -21.96
C PRO A 59 -2.69 -4.00 -21.68
N SER A 60 -3.79 -4.67 -22.01
CA SER A 60 -3.87 -6.13 -21.98
C SER A 60 -2.69 -6.68 -22.76
N GLN A 61 -1.85 -7.48 -22.11
CA GLN A 61 -0.77 -8.19 -22.80
C GLN A 61 -1.36 -8.88 -24.03
N PRO A 62 -0.72 -8.77 -25.21
CA PRO A 62 -1.10 -9.63 -26.32
C PRO A 62 -0.91 -11.06 -25.83
N VAL A 63 -1.97 -11.86 -25.87
CA VAL A 63 -1.88 -13.30 -25.77
C VAL A 63 -0.88 -13.70 -26.86
N THR A 64 0.34 -14.10 -26.45
CA THR A 64 1.27 -14.77 -27.34
C THR A 64 0.54 -15.99 -27.82
N GLY A 65 0.11 -15.97 -29.08
CA GLY A 65 -0.56 -17.09 -29.71
C GLY A 65 0.37 -18.29 -29.61
N ASP A 66 -0.08 -19.30 -28.87
CA ASP A 66 0.51 -20.62 -28.90
C ASP A 66 0.48 -21.11 -30.35
N SER A 67 1.64 -21.07 -30.99
CA SER A 67 1.84 -21.62 -32.33
C SER A 67 1.79 -23.14 -32.19
N PRO A 68 0.82 -23.86 -32.80
CA PRO A 68 0.82 -25.31 -32.74
C PRO A 68 1.91 -25.86 -33.66
N ASN A 69 2.65 -26.83 -33.15
CA ASN A 69 3.56 -27.69 -33.90
C ASN A 69 2.95 -28.12 -35.23
N SER A 70 3.74 -28.03 -36.31
CA SER A 70 3.62 -28.93 -37.46
C SER A 70 5.00 -29.23 -38.03
#